data_AF-A0A527YWA2-F1
#
_entry.id   AF-A0A527YWA2-F1
#
_cell.length_a   1.000
_cell.length_b   1.000
_cell.length_c   1.000
_cell.angle_alpha   90.00
_cell.angle_beta   90.00
_cell.angle_gamma   90.00
#
_symmetry.space_group_name_H-M   'P 1'
#
loop_
_entity.id
_entity.type
_entity.pdbx_description
1 polymer ?
#
loop_
_entity_poly.entity_id
_entity_poly.type
_entity_poly.pdbx_seq_one_letter_code
_entity_poly.pdbx_strand_id
1 'polypeptide(L)' 'LEDLGYSEAQVKALAAEYTINDGPNDAGEMFDRPGIPSDYFPSPYPNDQAAAAANGGAAPPDMSLLAKARGVERGFPR' A
#
# COMPACT_ATOMS: atom_id res chain seq x y z
N LEU A 1 4.75 2.96 11.71
CA LEU A 1 3.87 2.16 12.58
C LEU A 1 4.23 2.29 14.06
N GLU A 2 5.48 2.61 14.39
CA GLU A 2 5.92 2.81 15.78
C GLU A 2 5.16 3.93 16.50
N ASP A 3 4.87 5.04 15.82
CA ASP A 3 4.06 6.15 16.36
C ASP A 3 2.61 5.75 16.70
N LEU A 4 2.13 4.61 16.18
CA LEU A 4 0.81 4.05 16.49
C LEU A 4 0.86 3.06 17.68
N GLY A 5 2.01 2.89 18.32
CA GLY A 5 2.22 2.05 19.50
C GLY A 5 2.72 0.62 19.22
N TYR A 6 3.11 0.30 17.98
CA TYR A 6 3.73 -0.98 17.65
C TYR A 6 5.20 -1.01 18.05
N SER A 7 5.70 -2.14 18.53
CA SER A 7 7.13 -2.32 18.76
C SER A 7 7.89 -2.52 17.45
N GLU A 8 9.17 -2.15 17.41
CA GLU A 8 10.04 -2.37 16.24
C GLU A 8 10.02 -3.85 15.78
N ALA A 9 10.03 -4.77 16.74
CA ALA A 9 9.95 -6.21 16.46
C ALA A 9 8.62 -6.60 15.78
N GLN A 10 7.49 -6.00 16.18
CA GLN A 10 6.20 -6.24 15.55
C GLN A 10 6.15 -5.65 14.14
N VAL A 11 6.68 -4.43 13.95
CA VAL A 11 6.73 -3.78 12.63
C VAL A 11 7.59 -4.60 11.66
N LYS A 12 8.74 -5.08 12.11
CA LYS A 12 9.63 -5.92 11.32
C LYS A 12 9.01 -7.28 11.00
N ALA A 13 8.31 -7.90 11.95
CA ALA A 13 7.59 -9.15 11.71
C ALA A 13 6.50 -8.96 10.65
N LEU A 14 5.67 -7.91 10.77
CA LEU A 14 4.62 -7.61 9.81
C LEU A 14 5.18 -7.32 8.41
N ALA A 15 6.24 -6.52 8.31
CA ALA A 15 6.86 -6.21 7.02
C ALA A 15 7.38 -7.48 6.32
N ALA A 16 7.97 -8.41 7.08
CA ALA A 16 8.52 -9.65 6.54
C ALA A 16 7.46 -10.65 6.03
N GLU A 17 6.18 -10.48 6.36
CA GLU A 17 5.09 -11.30 5.83
C GLU A 17 4.79 -11.00 4.36
N TYR A 18 5.18 -9.82 3.88
CA TYR A 18 4.95 -9.40 2.50
C TYR A 18 6.16 -9.69 1.62
N THR A 19 5.89 -10.15 0.40
CA THR A 19 6.90 -10.30 -0.65
C THR A 19 6.95 -9.02 -1.49
N ILE A 20 8.13 -8.43 -1.59
CA ILE A 20 8.38 -7.21 -2.36
C ILE A 20 9.28 -7.57 -3.55
N ASN A 21 8.86 -7.15 -4.74
CA ASN A 21 9.69 -7.22 -5.94
C ASN A 21 10.67 -6.04 -5.92
N ASP A 22 11.96 -6.33 -5.89
CA ASP A 22 13.04 -5.36 -5.82
C ASP A 22 13.95 -5.45 -7.07
N GLY A 23 14.73 -4.39 -7.27
CA GLY A 23 15.45 -4.04 -8.48
C GLY A 23 16.40 -5.08 -9.08
N PRO A 24 17.04 -4.74 -10.21
CA PRO A 24 17.92 -5.64 -10.92
C PRO A 24 19.14 -5.97 -10.05
N ASN A 25 19.37 -7.25 -9.82
CA ASN A 25 20.58 -7.77 -9.22
C ASN A 25 21.80 -7.57 -10.16
N ASP A 26 22.98 -8.06 -9.77
CA ASP A 26 24.20 -7.96 -10.57
C ASP A 26 24.09 -8.60 -11.98
N ALA A 27 23.09 -9.46 -12.20
CA ALA A 27 22.78 -10.07 -13.49
C ALA A 27 21.70 -9.30 -14.29
N GLY A 28 21.14 -8.22 -13.75
CA GLY A 28 20.09 -7.41 -14.39
C GLY A 28 18.66 -7.94 -14.14
N GLU A 29 18.49 -8.91 -13.25
CA GLU A 29 17.19 -9.57 -13.01
C GLU A 29 16.52 -9.03 -11.74
N MET A 30 15.21 -8.75 -11.82
CA MET A 30 14.39 -8.40 -10.67
C MET A 30 14.25 -9.61 -9.75
N PHE A 31 14.23 -9.41 -8.44
CA PHE A 31 14.10 -10.51 -7.48
C PHE A 31 13.07 -10.19 -6.39
N ASP A 32 12.53 -11.24 -5.79
CA ASP A 32 11.58 -11.13 -4.70
C ASP A 32 12.30 -11.28 -3.35
N ARG A 33 11.99 -10.38 -2.41
CA ARG A 33 12.51 -10.44 -1.04
C ARG A 33 11.42 -10.22 0.01
N PRO A 34 11.63 -10.67 1.25
CA PRO A 34 10.80 -10.25 2.37
C PRO A 34 10.84 -8.73 2.53
N GLY A 35 9.69 -8.15 2.87
CA GLY A 35 9.55 -6.72 3.13
C GLY A 35 10.35 -6.28 4.36
N ILE A 36 10.78 -5.02 4.33
CA ILE A 36 11.45 -4.34 5.44
C ILE A 36 10.60 -3.15 5.92
N PRO A 37 10.78 -2.67 7.15
CA PRO A 37 9.96 -1.56 7.70
C PRO A 37 9.95 -0.26 6.89
N SER A 38 10.95 -0.04 6.03
CA SER A 38 11.00 1.13 5.14
C SER A 38 10.23 0.97 3.84
N ASP A 39 9.77 -0.24 3.51
CA ASP A 39 8.96 -0.48 2.30
C ASP A 39 7.55 0.08 2.50
N TYR A 40 6.94 0.52 1.40
CA TYR A 40 5.53 0.88 1.38
C TYR A 40 4.64 -0.37 1.45
N PHE A 41 3.39 -0.19 1.86
CA PHE A 41 2.42 -1.27 1.77
C PHE A 41 2.23 -1.70 0.30
N PRO A 42 2.33 -3.01 -0.01
CA PRO A 42 2.16 -3.48 -1.37
C PRO A 42 0.72 -3.29 -1.83
N SER A 43 0.57 -2.86 -3.08
CA SER A 43 -0.75 -2.75 -3.71
C SER A 43 -1.36 -4.15 -3.92
N PRO A 44 -2.65 -4.36 -3.64
CA PRO A 44 -3.32 -5.64 -3.89
C PRO A 44 -3.48 -5.95 -5.38
N TYR A 45 -3.34 -4.93 -6.24
CA TYR A 45 -3.44 -5.08 -7.69
C TYR A 45 -2.23 -4.44 -8.37
N PRO A 46 -1.72 -5.04 -9.47
CA PRO A 46 -0.55 -4.51 -10.18
C PRO A 46 -0.84 -3.21 -10.93
N ASN A 47 -2.10 -2.94 -11.27
CA ASN A 47 -2.56 -1.73 -11.94
C ASN A 47 -4.09 -1.57 -11.84
N ASP A 48 -4.58 -0.39 -12.24
CA ASP A 48 -6.00 -0.03 -12.19
C ASP A 48 -6.88 -0.92 -13.07
N GLN A 49 -6.37 -1.41 -14.21
CA GLN A 49 -7.14 -2.28 -15.11
C GLN A 49 -7.39 -3.64 -14.47
N ALA A 50 -6.37 -4.23 -13.84
CA ALA A 50 -6.50 -5.46 -13.07
C ALA A 50 -7.43 -5.27 -11.86
N ALA A 51 -7.33 -4.11 -11.19
CA ALA A 51 -8.20 -3.76 -10.08
C ALA A 51 -9.68 -3.66 -10.53
N ALA A 52 -9.94 -2.98 -11.65
CA ALA A 52 -11.28 -2.85 -12.22
C ALA A 52 -11.84 -4.21 -12.67
N ALA A 53 -11.04 -5.04 -13.34
CA ALA A 53 -11.45 -6.37 -13.76
C ALA A 53 -11.86 -7.26 -12.58
N ALA A 54 -11.13 -7.17 -11.45
CA ALA A 54 -11.44 -7.92 -10.23
C ALA A 54 -12.65 -7.37 -9.45
N ASN A 55 -13.00 -6.09 -9.63
CA ASN A 55 -14.03 -5.39 -8.86
C ASN A 55 -15.25 -4.95 -9.71
N GLY A 56 -15.59 -5.72 -10.74
CA GLY A 56 -16.83 -5.50 -11.51
C GLY A 56 -16.80 -4.26 -12.41
N GLY A 57 -15.62 -3.87 -12.90
CA GLY A 57 -15.41 -2.79 -13.85
C GLY A 57 -14.95 -1.46 -13.26
N ALA A 58 -14.83 -1.34 -11.93
CA ALA A 58 -14.37 -0.13 -11.26
C ALA A 58 -13.15 -0.41 -10.37
N ALA A 59 -12.09 0.37 -10.53
CA ALA A 59 -10.89 0.26 -9.68
C ALA A 59 -11.18 0.88 -8.29
N PRO A 60 -10.91 0.17 -7.18
CA PRO A 60 -10.97 0.75 -5.85
C PRO A 60 -9.99 1.93 -5.73
N PRO A 61 -10.37 3.05 -5.09
CA PRO A 61 -9.48 4.19 -4.89
C PRO A 61 -8.39 3.88 -3.86
N ASP A 62 -7.25 4.56 -3.98
CA ASP A 62 -6.20 4.52 -2.95
C ASP A 62 -6.71 5.10 -1.61
N MET A 63 -6.41 4.39 -0.53
CA MET A 63 -6.90 4.72 0.81
C MET A 63 -6.00 5.68 1.58
N SER A 64 -4.79 5.96 1.09
CA SER A 64 -3.80 6.80 1.79
C SER A 64 -4.35 8.17 2.20
N LEU A 65 -5.20 8.77 1.35
CA LEU A 65 -5.78 10.10 1.56
C LEU A 65 -7.31 10.11 1.53
N LEU A 66 -7.97 8.96 1.65
CA LEU A 66 -9.42 8.86 1.43
C LEU A 66 -10.22 9.79 2.34
N ALA A 67 -9.85 9.90 3.61
CA ALA A 67 -10.50 10.78 4.58
C ALA A 67 -10.42 12.27 4.20
N LYS A 68 -9.35 12.70 3.53
CA LYS A 68 -9.21 14.07 3.00
C LYS A 68 -9.90 14.24 1.65
N ALA A 69 -9.86 13.21 0.81
CA ALA A 69 -10.43 13.20 -0.54
C ALA A 69 -11.97 13.06 -0.55
N ARG A 70 -12.57 12.76 0.61
CA ARG A 70 -14.02 12.65 0.79
C ARG A 70 -14.44 13.61 1.91
N GLY A 71 -14.78 14.83 1.55
CA GLY A 71 -15.36 15.80 2.47
C GLY A 71 -16.86 15.54 2.67
N VAL A 72 -17.37 15.79 3.88
CA VAL A 72 -18.76 16.19 4.05
C VAL A 72 -18.81 17.68 3.73
N GLU A 73 -19.49 18.10 2.66
CA GLU A 73 -19.81 19.52 2.50
C GLU A 73 -20.76 19.92 3.64
N ARG A 74 -20.21 20.32 4.78
CA ARG A 74 -20.99 21.09 5.76
C ARG A 74 -21.12 22.47 5.14
N GLY A 75 -22.19 22.69 4.39
CA GLY A 75 -22.49 23.95 3.72
C GLY A 75 -22.18 25.13 4.65
N PHE A 76 -21.51 26.15 4.09
CA PHE A 76 -21.11 27.37 4.79
C PHE A 76 -22.31 27.95 5.59
N PRO A 77 -22.14 28.38 6.85
CA PRO A 77 -23.23 28.93 7.64
C PRO A 77 -23.82 30.18 6.96
N ARG A 78 -25.16 30.25 6.87
CA ARG A 78 -25.89 31.51 6.69
C ARG A 78 -26.05 32.19 8.05
#